data_AF-A0A9P7MM40-F1
#
_entry.id   AF-A0A9P7MM40-F1
#
_cell.length_a   1.000
_cell.length_b   1.000
_cell.length_c   1.000
_cell.angle_alpha   90.00
_cell.angle_beta   90.00
_cell.angle_gamma   90.00
#
_symmetry.space_group_name_H-M   'P 1'
#
loop_
_entity.id
_entity.type
_entity.pdbx_description
1 polymer ?
#
loop_
_entity_poly.entity_id
_entity_poly.type
_entity_poly.pdbx_seq_one_letter_code
_entity_poly.pdbx_strand_id
1 'polypeptide(L)'
;MTSCEASESEIDDLEVSYSNNRHMDKEYYKEFIPHAGIFVFAQYYGVEELMDLSIQRLHEALCGFSLSRERIGEILALIRYCYDQPGPEKLKRMVAMYSAAV
;
A
#
# COMPACT_ATOMS: atom_id res chain seq x y z
N MET A 1 -31.80 -23.61 47.59
CA MET A 1 -30.40 -24.02 47.77
C MET A 1 -29.83 -24.39 46.40
N THR A 2 -28.99 -23.50 45.89
CA THR A 2 -27.82 -23.69 45.00
C THR A 2 -27.91 -24.55 43.74
N SER A 3 -27.81 -23.89 42.58
CA SER A 3 -26.89 -24.16 41.43
C SER A 3 -27.50 -23.56 40.16
N CYS A 4 -26.79 -23.06 39.16
CA CYS A 4 -25.45 -22.53 38.97
C CYS A 4 -25.54 -21.80 37.62
N GLU A 5 -24.86 -20.67 37.51
CA GLU A 5 -24.88 -19.75 36.38
C GLU A 5 -24.40 -20.38 35.07
N ALA A 6 -25.07 -20.05 33.96
CA ALA A 6 -24.56 -20.22 32.61
C ALA A 6 -24.54 -18.85 31.94
N SER A 7 -23.37 -18.51 31.44
CA SER A 7 -22.92 -17.24 30.92
C SER A 7 -23.55 -16.92 29.56
N GLU A 8 -24.00 -15.68 29.37
CA GLU A 8 -24.16 -15.08 28.05
C GLU A 8 -23.51 -13.69 28.06
N SER A 9 -22.58 -13.52 27.13
CA SER A 9 -21.65 -12.41 26.98
C SER A 9 -22.35 -11.09 26.66
N GLU A 10 -22.14 -10.07 27.50
CA GLU A 10 -22.35 -8.67 27.16
C GLU A 10 -21.27 -8.25 26.15
N ILE A 11 -21.59 -8.25 24.86
CA ILE A 11 -20.81 -7.55 23.84
C ILE A 11 -21.36 -6.14 23.79
N ASP A 12 -20.63 -5.23 24.44
CA ASP A 12 -20.88 -3.79 24.45
C ASP A 12 -20.76 -3.26 23.01
N ASP A 13 -21.87 -2.70 22.51
CA ASP A 13 -22.03 -2.15 21.17
C ASP A 13 -21.15 -0.91 21.01
N LEU A 14 -19.86 -1.11 20.71
CA LEU A 14 -19.00 -0.04 20.22
C LEU A 14 -19.34 0.20 18.73
N GLU A 15 -20.42 0.96 18.51
CA GLU A 15 -20.77 1.54 17.21
C GLU A 15 -19.69 2.54 16.79
N VAL A 16 -18.54 2.04 16.32
CA VAL A 16 -17.57 2.85 15.60
C VAL A 16 -18.19 3.15 14.26
N SER A 17 -18.79 4.34 14.13
CA SER A 17 -19.24 4.86 12.85
C SER A 17 -18.06 4.85 11.89
N TYR A 18 -18.05 3.93 10.94
CA TYR A 18 -17.12 3.92 9.81
C TYR A 18 -17.47 5.10 8.93
N SER A 19 -16.99 6.27 9.33
CA SER A 19 -17.11 7.53 8.60
C SER A 19 -16.70 7.27 7.15
N ASN A 20 -17.62 7.58 6.25
CA ASN A 20 -17.45 7.55 4.79
C ASN A 20 -16.16 8.28 4.37
N ASN A 21 -15.06 7.54 4.24
CA ASN A 21 -13.78 8.08 3.77
C ASN A 21 -13.59 7.90 2.26
N ARG A 22 -14.64 8.04 1.46
CA ARG A 22 -14.57 8.01 -0.02
C ARG A 22 -13.92 9.26 -0.65
N HIS A 23 -13.23 10.08 0.15
CA HIS A 23 -12.59 11.33 -0.29
C HIS A 23 -11.09 11.41 0.03
N MET A 24 -10.55 10.52 0.87
CA MET A 24 -9.10 10.46 1.15
C MET A 24 -8.32 9.64 0.10
N ASP A 25 -9.02 8.98 -0.82
CA ASP A 25 -8.43 8.08 -1.81
C ASP A 25 -7.85 8.79 -3.06
N LYS A 26 -7.75 10.13 -3.09
CA LYS A 26 -7.26 10.84 -4.29
C LYS A 26 -5.99 11.65 -4.09
N GLU A 27 -5.64 12.01 -2.87
CA GLU A 27 -4.49 12.90 -2.63
C GLU A 27 -3.19 12.17 -2.27
N TYR A 28 -3.28 10.90 -1.86
CA TYR A 28 -2.15 10.06 -1.41
C TYR A 28 -1.56 9.14 -2.49
N TYR A 29 -1.90 9.37 -3.76
CA TYR A 29 -1.45 8.52 -4.87
C TYR A 29 -0.45 9.22 -5.79
N LYS A 30 0.05 10.40 -5.39
CA LYS A 30 0.62 11.34 -6.35
C LYS A 30 2.01 10.96 -6.85
N GLU A 31 2.78 10.17 -6.12
CA GLU A 31 4.19 9.94 -6.47
C GLU A 31 4.49 8.49 -6.87
N PHE A 32 4.09 7.49 -6.08
CA PHE A 32 4.57 6.11 -6.30
C PHE A 32 3.81 5.32 -7.38
N ILE A 33 2.47 5.34 -7.32
CA ILE A 33 1.63 4.52 -8.22
C ILE A 33 1.83 4.86 -9.69
N PRO A 34 1.94 6.14 -10.11
CA PRO A 34 2.21 6.46 -11.51
C PRO A 34 3.53 5.86 -12.01
N HIS A 35 4.60 5.94 -11.20
CA HIS A 35 5.90 5.36 -11.57
C HIS A 35 5.86 3.83 -11.64
N ALA A 36 5.21 3.18 -10.66
CA ALA A 36 5.01 1.74 -10.66
C ALA A 36 4.15 1.27 -11.86
N GLY A 37 3.11 2.03 -12.21
CA GLY A 37 2.25 1.74 -13.36
C GLY A 37 2.98 1.89 -14.70
N ILE A 38 3.81 2.94 -14.85
CA ILE A 38 4.66 3.10 -16.04
C ILE A 38 5.64 1.94 -16.16
N PHE A 39 6.19 1.45 -15.04
CA PHE A 39 7.09 0.29 -15.06
C PHE A 39 6.38 -0.96 -15.59
N VAL A 40 5.19 -1.27 -15.09
CA VAL A 40 4.38 -2.42 -15.55
C VAL A 40 4.00 -2.27 -17.01
N PHE A 41 3.59 -1.06 -17.43
CA PHE A 41 3.31 -0.74 -18.82
C PHE A 41 4.54 -0.97 -19.71
N ALA A 42 5.69 -0.43 -19.34
CA ALA A 42 6.93 -0.57 -20.09
C ALA A 42 7.36 -2.03 -20.20
N GLN A 43 7.20 -2.82 -19.13
CA GLN A 43 7.48 -4.25 -19.16
C GLN A 43 6.54 -4.99 -20.12
N TYR A 44 5.24 -4.67 -20.09
CA TYR A 44 4.25 -5.30 -20.95
C TYR A 44 4.55 -5.06 -22.44
N TYR A 45 5.04 -3.87 -22.78
CA TYR A 45 5.39 -3.49 -24.16
C TYR A 45 6.87 -3.74 -24.52
N GLY A 46 7.70 -4.23 -23.59
CA GLY A 46 9.13 -4.51 -23.83
C GLY A 46 9.98 -3.25 -24.05
N VAL A 47 9.62 -2.12 -23.44
CA VAL A 47 10.35 -0.85 -23.57
C VAL A 47 11.35 -0.70 -22.42
N GLU A 48 12.54 -1.28 -22.57
CA GLU A 48 13.55 -1.36 -21.50
C GLU A 48 13.96 0.01 -20.94
N GLU A 49 14.20 1.01 -21.81
CA GLU A 49 14.57 2.36 -21.38
C GLU A 49 13.51 3.00 -20.46
N LEU A 50 12.23 2.74 -20.74
CA LEU A 50 11.12 3.24 -19.95
C LEU A 50 10.97 2.46 -18.63
N MET A 51 11.29 1.16 -18.63
CA MET A 51 11.38 0.36 -17.40
C MET A 51 12.48 0.91 -16.47
N ASP A 52 13.66 1.19 -17.00
CA ASP A 52 14.77 1.67 -16.20
C ASP A 52 14.54 3.10 -15.70
N LEU A 53 13.97 3.98 -16.52
CA LEU A 53 13.61 5.32 -16.09
C LEU A 53 12.53 5.28 -14.99
N SER A 54 11.47 4.50 -15.17
CA SER A 54 10.37 4.43 -14.20
C SER A 54 10.79 3.82 -12.87
N ILE A 55 11.64 2.78 -12.88
CA ILE A 55 12.15 2.20 -11.63
C ILE A 55 13.12 3.13 -10.92
N GLN A 56 13.96 3.88 -11.66
CA GLN A 56 14.84 4.87 -11.07
C GLN A 56 14.05 6.01 -10.41
N ARG A 57 13.00 6.52 -11.07
CA ARG A 57 12.13 7.56 -10.49
C ARG A 57 11.39 7.07 -9.25
N LEU A 58 10.92 5.83 -9.27
CA LEU A 58 10.30 5.23 -8.09
C LEU A 58 11.29 5.10 -6.93
N HIS A 59 12.53 4.69 -7.21
CA HIS A 59 13.59 4.63 -6.21
C HIS A 59 13.95 6.01 -5.65
N GLU A 60 14.10 7.03 -6.51
CA GLU A 60 14.34 8.42 -6.09
C GLU A 60 13.22 8.94 -5.18
N ALA A 61 11.96 8.67 -5.53
CA ALA A 61 10.80 9.02 -4.71
C ALA A 61 10.83 8.30 -3.35
N LEU A 62 11.12 7.00 -3.33
CA LEU A 62 11.18 6.20 -2.10
C LEU A 62 12.35 6.63 -1.19
N CYS A 63 13.49 7.01 -1.75
CA CYS A 63 14.62 7.56 -1.00
C CYS A 63 14.32 8.95 -0.40
N GLY A 64 13.60 9.80 -1.15
CA GLY A 64 13.18 11.12 -0.68
C GLY A 64 12.01 11.08 0.31
N PHE A 65 11.34 9.93 0.41
CA PHE A 65 10.17 9.77 1.25
C PHE A 65 10.54 9.64 2.73
N SER A 66 10.06 10.60 3.52
CA SER A 66 10.12 10.50 4.98
C SER A 66 8.82 9.89 5.51
N LEU A 67 8.95 8.81 6.28
CA LEU A 67 7.83 8.14 6.90
C LEU A 67 7.19 9.01 7.97
N SER A 68 5.97 9.44 7.69
CA SER A 68 5.08 10.07 8.66
C SER A 68 3.81 9.24 8.78
N ARG A 69 3.11 9.36 9.91
CA ARG A 69 1.83 8.68 10.15
C ARG A 69 0.77 9.02 9.11
N GLU A 70 0.89 10.20 8.52
CA GLU A 70 0.04 10.71 7.45
C GLU A 70 0.35 10.00 6.12
N ARG A 71 1.63 9.83 5.76
CA ARG A 71 2.03 9.28 4.47
C ARG A 71 2.20 7.76 4.40
N ILE A 72 2.14 7.05 5.52
CA ILE A 72 2.23 5.58 5.52
C ILE A 72 1.20 4.91 4.60
N GLY A 73 0.04 5.57 4.38
CA GLY A 73 -0.97 5.14 3.42
C GLY A 73 -0.45 5.01 1.98
N GLU A 74 0.51 5.85 1.56
CA GLU A 74 1.08 5.83 0.21
C GLU A 74 1.93 4.58 -0.03
N ILE A 75 2.75 4.21 0.96
CA ILE A 75 3.55 2.97 0.91
C ILE A 75 2.62 1.76 0.93
N LEU A 76 1.59 1.75 1.78
CA LEU A 76 0.63 0.66 1.82
C LEU A 76 -0.12 0.52 0.49
N ALA A 77 -0.49 1.64 -0.16
CA ALA A 77 -1.10 1.63 -1.48
C ALA A 77 -0.14 1.08 -2.54
N LEU A 78 1.14 1.45 -2.51
CA LEU A 78 2.18 0.92 -3.39
C LEU A 78 2.37 -0.59 -3.22
N ILE A 79 2.48 -1.06 -1.97
CA ILE A 79 2.61 -2.50 -1.67
C ILE A 79 1.38 -3.23 -2.20
N ARG A 80 0.17 -2.75 -1.90
CA ARG A 80 -1.06 -3.35 -2.44
C ARG A 80 -1.02 -3.42 -3.95
N TYR A 81 -0.69 -2.32 -4.63
CA TYR A 81 -0.59 -2.28 -6.09
C TYR A 81 0.40 -3.31 -6.66
N CYS A 82 1.59 -3.43 -6.08
CA CYS A 82 2.62 -4.34 -6.58
C CYS A 82 2.32 -5.82 -6.35
N TYR A 83 1.56 -6.15 -5.30
CA TYR A 83 1.30 -7.52 -4.88
C TYR A 83 -0.09 -8.05 -5.29
N ASP A 84 -1.04 -7.17 -5.61
CA ASP A 84 -2.40 -7.54 -6.03
C ASP A 84 -2.46 -8.06 -7.48
N GLN A 85 -1.45 -7.75 -8.30
CA GLN A 85 -1.33 -8.26 -9.66
C GLN A 85 -0.11 -9.19 -9.83
N PRO A 86 -0.16 -10.19 -10.74
CA PRO A 86 1.02 -10.93 -11.19
C PRO A 86 1.94 -9.98 -11.97
N GLY A 87 2.64 -9.13 -11.23
CA GLY A 87 3.50 -8.08 -11.74
C GLY A 87 4.99 -8.44 -11.66
N PRO A 88 5.84 -7.54 -12.13
CA PRO A 88 7.29 -7.74 -12.20
C PRO A 88 7.93 -7.99 -10.84
N GLU A 89 8.68 -9.08 -10.73
CA GLU A 89 9.44 -9.38 -9.51
C GLU A 89 10.53 -8.34 -9.19
N LYS A 90 11.06 -7.63 -10.20
CA LYS A 90 11.99 -6.51 -10.01
C LYS A 90 11.33 -5.40 -9.17
N LEU A 91 10.07 -5.07 -9.48
CA LEU A 91 9.30 -4.05 -8.79
C LEU A 91 8.95 -4.49 -7.37
N LYS A 92 8.41 -5.71 -7.20
CA LYS A 92 8.07 -6.26 -5.88
C LYS A 92 9.29 -6.34 -4.95
N ARG A 93 10.43 -6.81 -5.46
CA ARG A 93 11.68 -6.89 -4.70
C ARG A 93 12.12 -5.52 -4.20
N MET A 94 12.07 -4.49 -5.04
CA MET A 94 12.43 -3.13 -4.64
C MET A 94 11.52 -2.64 -3.52
N VAL A 95 10.21 -2.72 -3.70
CA VAL A 95 9.23 -2.30 -2.68
C VAL A 95 9.41 -3.09 -1.37
N ALA A 96 9.68 -4.39 -1.45
CA ALA A 96 9.97 -5.23 -0.28
C ALA A 96 11.20 -4.74 0.51
N MET A 97 12.30 -4.44 -0.19
CA MET A 97 13.52 -3.94 0.45
C MET A 97 13.29 -2.62 1.21
N TYR A 98 12.47 -1.72 0.66
CA TYR A 98 12.09 -0.50 1.36
C TYR A 98 11.17 -0.76 2.54
N SER A 99 10.14 -1.61 2.38
CA SER A 99 9.20 -1.90 3.47
C SER A 99 9.85 -2.57 4.69
N ALA A 100 10.95 -3.28 4.50
CA ALA A 100 11.70 -3.92 5.58
C ALA A 100 12.67 -2.97 6.30
N ALA A 101 12.98 -1.81 5.71
CA ALA A 101 13.88 -0.81 6.29
C ALA A 101 13.15 0.21 7.20
N VAL A 102 11.82 0.11 7.27
CA VAL A 102 10.89 0.96 8.03
C VAL A 102 10.46 0.28 9.32
#